data_AF-A0AAD0SRP0-F1
#
_entry.id   AF-A0AAD0SRP0-F1
#
_cell.length_a   1.000
_cell.length_b   1.000
_cell.length_c   1.000
_cell.angle_alpha   90.00
_cell.angle_beta   90.00
_cell.angle_gamma   90.00
#
_symmetry.space_group_name_H-M   'P 1'
#
loop_
_entity.id
_entity.type
_entity.pdbx_description
1 polymer ?
#
loop_
_entity_poly.entity_id
_entity_poly.type
_entity_poly.pdbx_seq_one_letter_code
_entity_poly.pdbx_strand_id
1 'polypeptide(L)'
;MTNKIILFFITSNLFANEVNIFDLEKEKNGLINKYYERIDIAKEENLEDRVLLLDKTLNCFISSRSKRDIINCKADERKRIMSLIKG
;
A
#
# COMPACT_ATOMS: atom_id res chain seq x y z
N MET A 1 -8.02 13.42 25.35
CA MET A 1 -6.80 13.11 24.58
C MET A 1 -7.19 13.10 23.11
N THR A 2 -6.63 14.02 22.33
CA THR A 2 -7.17 14.48 21.05
C THR A 2 -6.88 13.46 19.94
N ASN A 3 -7.89 12.71 19.51
CA ASN A 3 -7.80 11.79 18.36
C ASN A 3 -7.62 12.59 17.06
N LYS A 4 -6.38 12.87 16.69
CA LYS A 4 -6.02 13.32 15.33
C LYS A 4 -5.82 12.08 14.44
N ILE A 5 -6.92 11.41 14.09
CA ILE A 5 -6.89 10.35 13.08
C ILE A 5 -6.85 11.04 11.72
N ILE A 6 -5.65 11.07 11.14
CA ILE A 6 -5.35 11.67 9.85
C ILE A 6 -6.16 10.95 8.76
N LEU A 7 -7.10 11.68 8.15
CA LEU A 7 -7.83 11.30 6.95
C LEU A 7 -6.89 11.30 5.74
N PHE A 8 -6.51 10.13 5.24
CA PHE A 8 -5.95 9.97 3.89
C PHE A 8 -6.63 8.80 3.18
N PHE A 9 -7.88 8.99 2.76
CA PHE A 9 -8.57 8.00 1.92
C PHE A 9 -8.30 8.26 0.42
N ILE A 10 -7.28 7.56 -0.06
CA ILE A 10 -7.25 6.74 -1.29
C ILE A 10 -7.99 7.33 -2.51
N THR A 11 -7.25 8.05 -3.37
CA THR A 11 -7.62 8.22 -4.78
C THR A 11 -7.40 6.89 -5.52
N SER A 12 -8.48 6.18 -5.83
CA SER A 12 -8.44 4.98 -6.68
C SER A 12 -8.53 5.41 -8.14
N ASN A 13 -7.39 5.64 -8.81
CA ASN A 13 -7.38 5.81 -10.25
C ASN A 13 -7.50 4.44 -10.93
N LEU A 14 -8.63 4.22 -11.62
CA LEU A 14 -8.92 3.02 -12.39
C LEU A 14 -8.49 3.27 -13.85
N PHE A 15 -7.20 3.09 -14.16
CA PHE A 15 -6.71 3.20 -15.54
C PHE A 15 -6.81 1.85 -16.24
N ALA A 16 -7.74 1.73 -17.18
CA ALA A 16 -7.81 0.67 -18.17
C ALA A 16 -7.11 1.15 -19.46
N ASN A 17 -5.81 0.85 -19.58
CA ASN A 17 -5.06 0.93 -20.84
C ASN A 17 -4.39 -0.44 -21.06
N GLU A 18 -4.17 -0.81 -22.33
CA GLU A 18 -3.34 -1.95 -22.71
C GLU A 18 -2.06 -1.94 -21.87
N VAL A 19 -1.88 -3.01 -21.09
CA VAL A 19 -0.79 -3.08 -20.11
C VAL A 19 0.49 -3.40 -20.87
N ASN A 20 1.24 -2.37 -21.24
CA ASN A 20 2.64 -2.55 -21.60
C ASN A 20 3.38 -3.08 -20.37
N ILE A 21 4.11 -4.18 -20.51
CA ILE A 21 4.88 -4.80 -19.40
C ILE A 21 5.83 -3.78 -18.77
N PHE A 22 6.42 -2.88 -19.57
CA PHE A 22 7.29 -1.81 -19.08
C PHE A 22 6.54 -0.82 -18.19
N ASP A 23 5.31 -0.45 -18.56
CA ASP A 23 4.49 0.46 -17.77
C ASP A 23 4.06 -0.19 -16.45
N LEU A 24 3.78 -1.49 -16.47
CA LEU A 24 3.45 -2.24 -15.25
C LEU A 24 4.64 -2.32 -14.29
N GLU A 25 5.84 -2.58 -14.80
CA GLU A 25 7.05 -2.65 -14.00
C GLU A 25 7.40 -1.27 -13.41
N LYS A 26 7.27 -0.21 -14.21
CA LYS A 26 7.43 1.17 -13.74
C LYS A 26 6.41 1.52 -12.66
N GLU A 27 5.14 1.16 -12.83
CA GLU A 27 4.10 1.37 -11.80
C GLU A 27 4.46 0.61 -10.52
N LYS A 28 4.83 -0.67 -10.62
CA LYS A 28 5.21 -1.52 -9.49
C LYS A 28 6.40 -0.91 -8.71
N ASN A 29 7.45 -0.50 -9.41
CA ASN A 29 8.63 0.12 -8.78
C ASN A 29 8.28 1.44 -8.11
N GLY A 30 7.43 2.25 -8.74
CA GLY A 30 6.92 3.48 -8.13
C GLY A 30 6.09 3.23 -6.86
N LEU A 31 5.33 2.14 -6.79
CA LEU A 31 4.62 1.73 -5.57
C LEU A 31 5.59 1.25 -4.49
N ILE A 32 6.56 0.41 -4.83
CA ILE A 32 7.57 -0.11 -3.90
C ILE A 32 8.31 1.05 -3.21
N ASN A 33 8.82 2.02 -3.98
CA ASN A 33 9.53 3.17 -3.43
C ASN A 33 8.67 3.99 -2.46
N LYS A 34 7.41 4.26 -2.82
CA LYS A 34 6.47 4.96 -1.93
C LYS A 34 6.20 4.20 -0.64
N TYR A 35 6.22 2.87 -0.66
CA TYR A 35 6.02 2.07 0.54
C TYR A 35 7.24 2.10 1.45
N TYR A 36 8.46 2.04 0.90
CA TYR A 36 9.67 2.27 1.69
C TYR A 36 9.63 3.62 2.42
N GLU A 37 9.34 4.71 1.71
CA GLU A 37 9.21 6.05 2.32
C GLU A 37 8.15 6.08 3.46
N ARG A 38 6.98 5.46 3.24
CA ARG A 38 5.91 5.41 4.25
C ARG A 38 6.29 4.56 5.46
N ILE A 39 7.05 3.49 5.26
CA ILE A 39 7.55 2.63 6.34
C ILE A 39 8.56 3.40 7.17
N ASP A 40 9.49 4.13 6.53
CA ASP A 40 10.50 4.91 7.23
C ASP A 40 9.85 6.03 8.07
N ILE A 41 8.88 6.77 7.51
CA ILE A 41 8.08 7.73 8.27
C ILE A 41 7.38 7.06 9.46
N ALA A 42 6.75 5.90 9.25
CA ALA A 42 6.06 5.18 10.33
C ALA A 42 7.02 4.71 11.43
N LYS A 43 8.25 4.33 11.08
CA LYS A 43 9.31 4.00 12.05
C LYS A 43 9.74 5.23 12.85
N GLU A 44 9.98 6.37 12.17
CA GLU A 44 10.32 7.64 12.83
C GLU A 44 9.22 8.09 13.81
N GLU A 45 7.96 7.85 13.46
CA GLU A 45 6.79 8.16 14.30
C GLU A 45 6.50 7.10 15.38
N ASN A 46 7.29 6.02 15.49
CA ASN A 46 7.08 4.87 16.40
C ASN A 46 5.70 4.20 16.24
N LEU A 47 5.20 4.07 15.01
CA LEU A 47 3.91 3.46 14.69
C LEU A 47 4.07 1.99 14.28
N GLU A 48 4.38 1.10 15.23
CA GLU A 48 4.70 -0.32 14.96
C GLU A 48 3.63 -1.07 14.14
N ASP A 49 2.35 -0.94 14.50
CA ASP A 49 1.25 -1.58 13.75
C ASP A 49 1.18 -1.11 12.30
N ARG A 50 1.50 0.17 12.07
CA ARG A 50 1.52 0.76 10.73
C ARG A 50 2.72 0.23 9.94
N VAL A 51 3.89 0.11 10.57
CA VAL A 51 5.06 -0.52 9.96
C VAL A 51 4.72 -1.94 9.52
N LEU A 52 4.15 -2.77 10.41
CA LEU A 52 3.78 -4.15 10.09
C LEU A 52 2.76 -4.25 8.95
N LEU A 53 1.76 -3.36 8.93
CA LEU A 53 0.74 -3.32 7.88
C LEU A 53 1.35 -2.95 6.51
N LEU A 54 2.24 -1.95 6.49
CA LEU A 54 2.89 -1.48 5.27
C LEU A 54 3.94 -2.49 4.77
N ASP A 55 4.74 -3.11 5.63
CA ASP A 55 5.73 -4.14 5.27
C ASP A 55 5.07 -5.35 4.59
N LYS A 56 3.93 -5.81 5.12
CA LYS A 56 3.15 -6.89 4.47
C LYS A 56 2.70 -6.51 3.07
N THR A 57 2.29 -5.27 2.88
CA THR A 57 1.82 -4.77 1.58
C THR A 57 2.98 -4.57 0.60
N LEU A 58 4.12 -4.06 1.08
CA LEU A 58 5.36 -3.94 0.32
C LEU A 58 5.82 -5.31 -0.21
N ASN A 59 5.89 -6.32 0.67
CA ASN A 59 6.25 -7.69 0.28
C ASN A 59 5.31 -8.26 -0.78
N CYS A 60 4.00 -7.97 -0.67
CA CYS A 60 3.04 -8.34 -1.70
C CYS A 60 3.38 -7.69 -3.05
N PHE A 61 3.67 -6.38 -3.09
CA PHE A 61 4.09 -5.72 -4.34
C PHE A 61 5.38 -6.29 -4.92
N ILE A 62 6.40 -6.57 -4.09
CA ILE A 62 7.66 -7.17 -4.54
C ILE A 62 7.40 -8.50 -5.24
N SER A 63 6.53 -9.34 -4.65
CA SER A 63 6.18 -10.66 -5.18
C SER A 63 5.20 -10.64 -6.36
N SER A 64 4.53 -9.51 -6.61
CA SER A 64 3.50 -9.37 -7.64
C SER A 64 4.08 -9.47 -9.05
N ARG A 65 3.36 -10.15 -9.95
CA ARG A 65 3.78 -10.38 -11.35
C ARG A 65 2.82 -9.80 -12.37
N SER A 66 1.60 -9.46 -11.93
CA SER A 66 0.55 -8.95 -12.80
C SER A 66 -0.14 -7.74 -12.18
N LYS A 67 -0.83 -6.97 -13.02
CA LYS A 67 -1.70 -5.87 -12.57
C LYS A 67 -2.78 -6.36 -11.59
N ARG A 68 -3.28 -7.58 -11.80
CA ARG A 68 -4.25 -8.22 -10.90
C ARG A 68 -3.67 -8.44 -9.52
N ASP A 69 -2.42 -8.91 -9.43
CA ASP A 69 -1.74 -9.09 -8.15
C ASP A 69 -1.58 -7.76 -7.41
N ILE A 70 -1.17 -6.70 -8.10
CA ILE A 70 -1.07 -5.34 -7.53
C ILE A 70 -2.42 -4.87 -6.97
N ILE A 71 -3.51 -5.10 -7.71
CA ILE A 71 -4.87 -4.77 -7.26
C ILE A 71 -5.23 -5.59 -6.02
N ASN A 72 -4.92 -6.88 -6.00
CA ASN A 72 -5.16 -7.76 -4.86
C ASN A 72 -4.36 -7.34 -3.63
N CYS A 73 -3.09 -6.97 -3.78
CA CYS A 73 -2.26 -6.44 -2.69
C CYS A 73 -2.91 -5.22 -2.01
N LYS A 74 -3.41 -4.27 -2.82
CA LYS A 74 -4.13 -3.08 -2.33
C LYS A 74 -5.47 -3.45 -1.67
N ALA A 75 -6.20 -4.42 -2.22
CA ALA A 75 -7.45 -4.89 -1.65
C ALA A 75 -7.23 -5.56 -0.28
N ASP A 76 -6.19 -6.38 -0.15
CA ASP A 76 -5.87 -7.06 1.10
C ASP A 76 -5.32 -6.09 2.16
N GLU A 77 -4.58 -5.06 1.75
CA GLU A 77 -4.21 -3.95 2.64
C GLU A 77 -5.46 -3.28 3.23
N ARG A 78 -6.43 -2.93 2.39
CA ARG A 78 -7.70 -2.35 2.86
C ARG A 78 -8.43 -3.27 3.84
N LYS A 79 -8.44 -4.59 3.60
CA LYS A 79 -9.02 -5.55 4.55
C LYS A 79 -8.31 -5.51 5.90
N ARG A 80 -6.97 -5.47 5.92
CA ARG A 80 -6.16 -5.36 7.14
C ARG A 80 -6.41 -4.04 7.88
N ILE A 81 -6.53 -2.92 7.15
CA ILE A 81 -6.90 -1.63 7.76
C ILE A 81 -8.28 -1.73 8.40
N MET A 82 -9.25 -2.29 7.69
CA MET A 82 -10.61 -2.44 8.22
C MET A 82 -10.70 -3.37 9.43
N SER A 83 -9.86 -4.41 9.51
CA SER A 83 -9.82 -5.25 10.72
C SER A 83 -9.27 -4.50 11.93
N LEU A 84 -8.24 -3.65 11.74
CA LEU A 84 -7.69 -2.82 12.82
C LEU A 84 -8.70 -1.77 13.34
N ILE A 85 -9.54 -1.23 12.45
CA ILE A 85 -10.57 -0.24 12.83
C ILE A 85 -11.72 -0.89 13.59
N LYS A 86 -12.12 -2.11 13.21
CA LYS A 86 -13.31 -2.76 13.77
C LYS A 86 -13.11 -3.32 15.19
N GLY A 87 -11.86 -3.52 15.62
CA GLY A 87 -11.55 -4.19 16.88
C GLY A 87 -11.62 -5.70 16.72
#